data_AF-A0A925AJ49-F1
#
_entry.id   AF-A0A925AJ49-F1
#
_cell.length_a   1.000
_cell.length_b   1.000
_cell.length_c   1.000
_cell.angle_alpha   90.00
_cell.angle_beta   90.00
_cell.angle_gamma   90.00
#
_symmetry.space_group_name_H-M   'P 1'
#
loop_
_entity.id
_entity.type
_entity.pdbx_description
1 polymer ?
#
loop_
_entity_poly.entity_id
_entity_poly.type
_entity_poly.pdbx_seq_one_letter_code
_entity_poly.pdbx_strand_id
1 'polypeptide(L)'
;MCDSYDNLTGICLTNLNGAHFLTTGSTGNGAYNESLFKVNPITGECSFASTSYVGVVTDLEYEPNLNTFYGLRANNNELITINDNGNNYGDYASVGILGIAAGYTLKGLSLVIMDKEIRLVGCATSANALQPALLYLIQPGAFGANATLMVNVDPLVDFATGHCAIGWDRNINQMSINRSINSGSFGLSRLPWSNPWPNPANTFFWGAGGANFEDLTSSVY
;
A
#
# COMPACT_ATOMS: atom_id res chain seq x y z
N MET A 1 -12.34 18.84 -8.62
CA MET A 1 -11.70 18.81 -7.28
C MET A 1 -12.39 17.68 -6.53
N CYS A 2 -11.69 16.60 -6.20
CA CYS A 2 -12.19 15.68 -5.17
C CYS A 2 -12.40 16.55 -3.92
N ASP A 3 -13.61 16.59 -3.37
CA ASP A 3 -13.94 17.53 -2.31
C ASP A 3 -13.08 17.22 -1.06
N SER A 4 -12.67 18.29 -0.37
CA SER A 4 -11.98 18.31 0.92
C SER A 4 -12.59 17.47 2.06
N TYR A 5 -13.77 16.88 1.86
CA TYR A 5 -14.44 16.00 2.83
C TYR A 5 -14.24 14.50 2.59
N ASP A 6 -13.59 14.11 1.50
CA ASP A 6 -13.39 12.70 1.20
C ASP A 6 -12.11 12.20 1.89
N ASN A 7 -12.28 11.29 2.86
CA ASN A 7 -11.17 10.60 3.52
C ASN A 7 -10.43 9.75 2.49
N LEU A 8 -9.40 10.30 1.85
CA LEU A 8 -8.55 9.52 0.97
C LEU A 8 -7.87 8.40 1.77
N THR A 9 -8.02 7.17 1.31
CA THR A 9 -7.55 5.98 2.02
C THR A 9 -6.51 5.20 1.26
N GLY A 10 -6.41 5.36 -0.05
CA GLY A 10 -5.40 4.70 -0.89
C GLY A 10 -5.13 5.52 -2.14
N ILE A 11 -3.90 5.43 -2.65
CA ILE A 11 -3.45 6.05 -3.89
C ILE A 11 -2.63 5.02 -4.66
N CYS A 12 -2.73 5.01 -5.98
CA CYS A 12 -1.89 4.20 -6.84
C CYS A 12 -1.64 4.90 -8.18
N LEU A 13 -0.44 4.76 -8.73
CA LEU A 13 -0.11 5.17 -10.10
C LEU A 13 -0.26 3.98 -11.05
N THR A 14 -0.92 4.21 -12.19
CA THR A 14 -0.99 3.23 -13.27
C THR A 14 -0.10 3.63 -14.44
N ASN A 15 0.36 2.64 -15.21
CA ASN A 15 0.98 2.91 -16.51
C ASN A 15 -0.04 3.29 -17.60
N LEU A 16 -1.34 3.24 -17.29
CA LEU A 16 -2.44 3.63 -18.19
C LEU A 16 -2.48 5.16 -18.31
N ASN A 17 -1.67 5.69 -19.22
CA ASN A 17 -1.53 7.14 -19.46
C ASN A 17 -1.05 7.93 -18.22
N GLY A 18 -0.36 7.27 -17.29
CA GLY A 18 0.08 7.89 -16.03
C GLY A 18 -1.07 8.25 -15.10
N ALA A 19 -2.27 7.67 -15.27
CA ALA A 19 -3.41 8.01 -14.44
C ALA A 19 -3.16 7.59 -12.99
N HIS A 20 -3.50 8.48 -12.05
CA HIS A 20 -3.53 8.17 -10.63
C HIS A 20 -4.92 7.65 -10.28
N PHE A 21 -4.99 6.73 -9.33
CA PHE A 21 -6.23 6.25 -8.76
C PHE A 21 -6.25 6.51 -7.27
N LEU A 22 -7.43 6.90 -6.76
CA LEU A 22 -7.65 7.18 -5.35
C LEU A 22 -8.82 6.36 -4.84
N THR A 23 -8.70 5.79 -3.65
CA THR A 23 -9.85 5.24 -2.92
C THR A 23 -10.26 6.17 -1.79
N THR A 24 -11.55 6.16 -1.47
CA THR A 24 -12.10 6.91 -0.35
C THR A 24 -12.59 5.98 0.76
N GLY A 25 -12.47 6.45 2.00
CA GLY A 25 -13.01 5.82 3.20
C GLY A 25 -14.49 6.10 3.40
N SER A 26 -15.01 5.66 4.55
CA SER A 26 -16.36 6.03 5.00
C SER A 26 -16.29 7.24 5.92
N THR A 27 -16.81 8.40 5.51
CA THR A 27 -16.94 9.60 6.38
C THR A 27 -18.35 9.81 6.93
N GLY A 28 -19.30 8.91 6.64
CA GLY A 28 -20.70 9.05 7.05
C GLY A 28 -21.64 9.03 5.85
N ASN A 29 -22.50 10.05 5.68
CA ASN A 29 -23.55 10.07 4.63
C ASN A 29 -23.08 10.71 3.31
N GLY A 30 -21.80 10.53 2.96
CA GLY A 30 -21.20 11.05 1.73
C GLY A 30 -21.60 10.24 0.51
N ALA A 31 -21.86 10.91 -0.62
CA ALA A 31 -22.20 10.26 -1.89
C ALA A 31 -21.02 9.48 -2.51
N TYR A 32 -19.81 9.69 -1.99
CA TYR A 32 -18.56 9.14 -2.53
C TYR A 32 -17.80 8.29 -1.52
N ASN A 33 -18.48 7.74 -0.52
CA ASN A 33 -17.84 6.75 0.34
C ASN A 33 -17.44 5.52 -0.49
N GLU A 34 -16.34 4.88 -0.09
CA GLU A 34 -15.94 3.57 -0.61
C GLU A 34 -15.81 3.59 -2.14
N SER A 35 -15.38 4.72 -2.70
CA SER A 35 -15.36 4.97 -4.13
C SER A 35 -13.94 4.97 -4.66
N LEU A 36 -13.79 4.53 -5.90
CA LEU A 36 -12.57 4.64 -6.68
C LEU A 36 -12.70 5.84 -7.62
N PHE A 37 -11.67 6.68 -7.64
CA PHE A 37 -11.56 7.81 -8.55
C PHE A 37 -10.33 7.66 -9.42
N LYS A 38 -10.45 8.07 -10.68
CA LYS A 38 -9.33 8.26 -11.59
C LYS A 38 -8.99 9.74 -11.63
N VAL A 39 -7.73 10.07 -11.40
CA VAL A 39 -7.20 11.44 -11.38
C VAL A 39 -6.29 11.65 -12.56
N ASN A 40 -6.56 12.70 -13.32
CA ASN A 40 -5.66 13.18 -14.36
C ASN A 40 -4.45 13.84 -13.68
N PRO A 41 -3.22 13.31 -13.84
CA PRO A 41 -2.04 13.85 -13.16
C PRO A 41 -1.65 15.25 -13.65
N ILE A 42 -2.07 15.63 -14.87
CA ILE A 42 -1.75 16.94 -15.47
C ILE A 42 -2.70 18.02 -14.95
N THR A 43 -4.00 17.71 -14.88
CA THR A 43 -5.03 18.71 -14.53
C THR A 43 -5.49 18.63 -13.07
N GLY A 44 -5.22 17.53 -12.37
CA GLY A 44 -5.77 17.23 -11.05
C GLY A 44 -7.27 16.94 -11.07
N GLU A 45 -7.87 16.77 -12.25
CA GLU A 45 -9.29 16.46 -12.37
C GLU A 45 -9.56 15.02 -11.94
N CYS A 46 -10.46 14.86 -10.97
CA CYS A 46 -10.98 13.57 -10.54
C CYS A 46 -12.21 13.20 -11.39
N SER A 47 -12.26 11.94 -11.81
CA SER A 47 -13.43 11.32 -12.42
C SER A 47 -13.82 10.08 -11.62
N PHE A 48 -15.11 9.90 -11.39
CA PHE A 48 -15.63 8.71 -10.71
C PHE A 48 -15.38 7.48 -11.56
N ALA A 49 -14.79 6.44 -10.97
CA ALA A 49 -14.49 5.18 -11.63
C ALA A 49 -15.49 4.08 -11.22
N SER A 50 -15.72 3.91 -9.92
CA SER A 50 -16.64 2.91 -9.38
C SER A 50 -16.91 3.13 -7.89
N THR A 51 -17.95 2.45 -7.38
CA THR A 51 -18.18 2.27 -5.94
C THR A 51 -17.84 0.84 -5.56
N SER A 52 -17.05 0.66 -4.50
CA SER A 52 -16.73 -0.61 -3.89
C SER A 52 -17.96 -1.18 -3.19
N TYR A 53 -18.37 -2.39 -3.57
CA TYR A 53 -19.38 -3.16 -2.83
C TYR A 53 -18.77 -4.06 -1.76
N VAL A 54 -17.43 -4.11 -1.69
CA VAL A 54 -16.70 -4.81 -0.62
C VAL A 54 -16.40 -3.88 0.55
N GLY A 55 -16.80 -2.61 0.50
CA GLY A 55 -16.57 -1.61 1.55
C GLY A 55 -15.26 -0.84 1.35
N VAL A 56 -14.76 -0.21 2.42
CA VAL A 56 -13.56 0.66 2.37
C VAL A 56 -12.30 -0.10 1.95
N VAL A 57 -11.59 0.46 0.97
CA VAL A 57 -10.29 -0.01 0.48
C VAL A 57 -9.21 0.95 0.94
N THR A 58 -8.29 0.50 1.80
CA THR A 58 -7.29 1.35 2.48
C THR A 58 -5.91 1.34 1.87
N ASP A 59 -5.74 0.63 0.76
CA ASP A 59 -4.49 0.58 0.04
C ASP A 59 -4.74 0.12 -1.38
N LEU A 60 -3.89 0.53 -2.31
CA LEU A 60 -4.09 0.24 -3.71
C LEU A 60 -2.75 0.09 -4.44
N GLU A 61 -2.62 -0.97 -5.22
CA GLU A 61 -1.44 -1.27 -6.01
C GLU A 61 -1.83 -1.81 -7.37
N TYR A 62 -1.12 -1.43 -8.45
CA TYR A 62 -1.55 -1.76 -9.81
C TYR A 62 -0.58 -2.69 -10.53
N GLU A 63 -1.08 -3.86 -10.94
CA GLU A 63 -0.34 -4.80 -11.78
C GLU A 63 -0.68 -4.60 -13.27
N PRO A 64 0.23 -4.00 -14.06
CA PRO A 64 -0.05 -3.66 -15.44
C PRO A 64 -0.18 -4.85 -16.39
N ASN A 65 0.41 -6.00 -16.08
CA ASN A 65 0.31 -7.16 -16.98
C ASN A 65 -1.06 -7.84 -16.90
N LEU A 66 -1.74 -7.70 -15.76
CA LEU A 66 -3.06 -8.27 -15.53
C LEU A 66 -4.19 -7.24 -15.66
N ASN A 67 -3.85 -5.95 -15.73
CA ASN A 67 -4.79 -4.84 -15.61
C ASN A 67 -5.65 -4.98 -14.34
N THR A 68 -4.99 -5.29 -13.22
CA THR A 68 -5.65 -5.57 -11.95
C THR A 68 -5.05 -4.69 -10.87
N PHE A 69 -5.90 -4.01 -10.11
CA PHE A 69 -5.49 -3.44 -8.84
C PHE A 69 -5.58 -4.49 -7.75
N TYR A 70 -4.62 -4.47 -6.84
CA TYR A 70 -4.68 -5.12 -5.54
C TYR A 70 -4.97 -4.08 -4.49
N GLY A 71 -5.87 -4.38 -3.56
CA GLY A 71 -6.15 -3.48 -2.45
C GLY A 71 -6.33 -4.21 -1.13
N LEU A 72 -6.22 -3.46 -0.03
CA LEU A 72 -6.58 -3.96 1.29
C LEU A 72 -7.97 -3.48 1.66
N ARG A 73 -8.82 -4.41 2.03
CA ARG A 73 -10.09 -4.08 2.66
C ARG A 73 -9.84 -3.68 4.12
N ALA A 74 -10.49 -2.60 4.54
CA ALA A 74 -10.45 -2.15 5.93
C ALA A 74 -10.93 -3.26 6.90
N ASN A 75 -10.34 -3.27 8.10
CA ASN A 75 -10.81 -4.00 9.29
C ASN A 75 -10.65 -5.52 9.31
N ASN A 76 -10.30 -6.19 8.21
CA ASN A 76 -10.18 -7.66 8.19
C ASN A 76 -8.91 -8.19 7.50
N ASN A 77 -7.97 -7.32 7.12
CA ASN A 77 -6.74 -7.71 6.41
C ASN A 77 -7.03 -8.58 5.18
N GLU A 78 -8.14 -8.35 4.49
CA GLU A 78 -8.50 -9.08 3.29
C GLU A 78 -7.86 -8.42 2.08
N LEU A 79 -7.15 -9.23 1.28
CA LEU A 79 -6.67 -8.81 -0.02
C LEU A 79 -7.84 -8.89 -1.01
N ILE A 80 -8.04 -7.82 -1.76
CA ILE A 80 -9.02 -7.75 -2.83
C ILE A 80 -8.33 -7.45 -4.16
N THR A 81 -8.98 -7.80 -5.26
CA THR A 81 -8.64 -7.34 -6.61
C THR A 81 -9.73 -6.46 -7.17
N ILE A 82 -9.34 -5.48 -8.00
CA ILE A 82 -10.25 -4.67 -8.81
C ILE A 82 -9.78 -4.81 -10.25
N ASN A 83 -10.58 -5.45 -11.11
CA ASN A 83 -10.19 -5.64 -12.51
C ASN A 83 -10.54 -4.41 -13.35
N ASP A 84 -9.62 -4.00 -14.21
CA ASP A 84 -9.89 -3.03 -15.27
C ASP A 84 -10.44 -3.75 -16.52
N ASN A 85 -11.77 -3.88 -16.59
CA ASN A 85 -12.45 -4.48 -17.73
C ASN A 85 -12.75 -3.42 -18.82
N GLY A 86 -11.74 -2.69 -19.27
CA GLY A 86 -11.86 -1.67 -20.32
C GLY A 86 -12.36 -0.32 -19.81
N ASN A 87 -11.74 0.20 -18.76
CA ASN A 87 -12.13 1.33 -17.90
C ASN A 87 -13.41 1.08 -17.07
N ASN A 88 -13.79 -0.18 -16.88
CA ASN A 88 -14.84 -0.56 -15.94
C ASN A 88 -14.21 -1.17 -14.69
N TYR A 89 -14.15 -0.38 -13.61
CA TYR A 89 -13.51 -0.73 -12.35
C TYR A 89 -14.51 -1.25 -11.30
N GLY A 90 -15.66 -1.76 -11.74
CA GLY A 90 -16.72 -2.28 -10.86
C GLY A 90 -16.53 -3.73 -10.42
N ASP A 91 -15.46 -4.41 -10.83
CA ASP A 91 -15.24 -5.84 -10.58
C ASP A 91 -14.32 -6.07 -9.38
N TYR A 92 -14.89 -6.05 -8.17
CA TYR A 92 -14.20 -6.28 -6.91
C TYR A 92 -14.26 -7.76 -6.50
N ALA A 93 -13.14 -8.45 -6.39
CA ALA A 93 -13.12 -9.83 -5.91
C ALA A 93 -12.28 -9.97 -4.65
N SER A 94 -12.76 -10.76 -3.70
CA SER A 94 -11.94 -11.21 -2.57
C SER A 94 -10.90 -12.21 -3.06
N VAL A 95 -9.63 -11.94 -2.75
CA VAL A 95 -8.55 -12.92 -2.91
C VAL A 95 -8.40 -13.76 -1.65
N GLY A 96 -8.65 -13.18 -0.47
CA GLY A 96 -8.72 -13.90 0.80
C GLY A 96 -8.23 -13.08 2.00
N ILE A 97 -8.55 -13.58 3.20
CA ILE A 97 -8.05 -13.03 4.45
C ILE A 97 -6.58 -13.40 4.60
N LEU A 98 -5.73 -12.38 4.64
CA LEU A 98 -4.31 -12.54 4.92
C LEU A 98 -4.20 -12.97 6.37
N GLY A 99 -3.61 -14.14 6.66
CA GLY A 99 -3.44 -14.70 8.01
C GLY A 99 -2.51 -13.89 8.93
N ILE A 100 -2.70 -12.58 8.98
CA ILE A 100 -1.99 -11.61 9.81
C ILE A 100 -2.33 -11.89 11.28
N ALA A 101 -1.32 -11.77 12.15
CA ALA A 101 -1.47 -11.96 13.58
C ALA A 101 -2.64 -11.15 14.17
N ALA A 102 -3.36 -11.73 15.13
CA ALA A 102 -4.46 -11.03 15.80
C ALA A 102 -3.99 -9.74 16.47
N GLY A 103 -4.79 -8.66 16.36
CA GLY A 103 -4.45 -7.34 16.88
C GLY A 103 -3.59 -6.48 15.96
N TYR A 104 -3.21 -6.99 14.79
CA TYR A 104 -2.48 -6.26 13.77
C TYR A 104 -3.36 -5.87 12.58
N THR A 105 -3.08 -4.70 12.02
CA THR A 105 -3.69 -4.20 10.79
C THR A 105 -2.60 -4.00 9.74
N LEU A 106 -2.75 -4.68 8.60
CA LEU A 106 -1.87 -4.55 7.45
C LEU A 106 -2.12 -3.23 6.72
N LYS A 107 -1.05 -2.54 6.33
CA LYS A 107 -1.02 -1.27 5.59
C LYS A 107 0.24 -1.19 4.72
N GLY A 108 0.29 -0.26 3.79
CA GLY A 108 1.43 -0.04 2.90
C GLY A 108 1.68 -1.26 2.00
N LEU A 109 0.66 -1.67 1.23
CA LEU A 109 0.85 -2.65 0.17
C LEU A 109 1.84 -2.11 -0.84
N SER A 110 2.73 -3.00 -1.25
CA SER A 110 3.73 -2.69 -2.24
C SER A 110 3.90 -3.83 -3.23
N LEU A 111 3.74 -3.55 -4.52
CA LEU A 111 3.80 -4.55 -5.57
C LEU A 111 5.25 -4.84 -6.00
N VAL A 112 5.63 -6.11 -5.85
CA VAL A 112 6.97 -6.62 -6.18
C VAL A 112 6.84 -7.71 -7.24
N ILE A 113 7.49 -7.53 -8.40
CA ILE A 113 7.65 -8.62 -9.37
C ILE A 113 9.05 -9.20 -9.21
N MET A 114 9.13 -10.48 -8.84
CA MET A 114 10.37 -11.25 -8.81
C MET A 114 10.21 -12.49 -9.69
N ASP A 115 11.13 -12.71 -10.62
CA ASP A 115 11.16 -13.90 -11.48
C ASP A 115 9.83 -14.17 -12.23
N LYS A 116 9.15 -13.10 -12.66
CA LYS A 116 7.82 -13.10 -13.31
C LYS A 116 6.66 -13.51 -12.39
N GLU A 117 6.92 -13.70 -11.10
CA GLU A 117 5.87 -13.90 -10.12
C GLU A 117 5.53 -12.59 -9.44
N ILE A 118 4.23 -12.38 -9.25
CA ILE A 118 3.71 -11.25 -8.49
C ILE A 118 3.78 -11.59 -7.00
N ARG A 119 4.29 -10.64 -6.23
CA ARG A 119 4.26 -10.62 -4.77
C ARG A 119 3.79 -9.24 -4.32
N LEU A 120 3.12 -9.19 -3.19
CA LEU A 120 2.89 -7.94 -2.48
C LEU A 120 3.69 -7.97 -1.19
N VAL A 121 4.17 -6.82 -0.75
CA VAL A 121 4.77 -6.65 0.57
C VAL A 121 3.88 -5.70 1.34
N GLY A 122 3.58 -6.00 2.59
CA GLY A 122 2.79 -5.11 3.44
C GLY A 122 3.33 -5.07 4.86
N CYS A 123 3.12 -3.95 5.55
CA CYS A 123 3.54 -3.76 6.92
C CYS A 123 2.33 -3.82 7.85
N ALA A 124 2.30 -4.78 8.76
CA ALA A 124 1.25 -4.90 9.75
C ALA A 124 1.67 -4.22 11.05
N THR A 125 0.81 -3.35 11.57
CA THR A 125 1.04 -2.60 12.80
C THR A 125 -0.05 -2.88 13.82
N SER A 126 0.31 -2.85 15.10
CA SER A 126 -0.64 -2.97 16.21
C SER A 126 -0.97 -1.60 16.78
N ALA A 127 -2.15 -1.46 17.37
CA ALA A 127 -2.48 -0.28 18.17
C ALA A 127 -1.63 -0.17 19.45
N ASN A 128 -1.01 -1.28 19.89
CA ASN A 128 -0.07 -1.27 21.01
C ASN A 128 1.33 -0.85 20.53
N ALA A 129 1.75 0.36 20.89
CA ALA A 129 3.03 0.94 20.51
C ALA A 129 4.28 0.14 20.96
N LEU A 130 4.12 -0.81 21.89
CA LEU A 130 5.22 -1.68 22.34
C LEU A 130 5.38 -2.94 21.46
N GLN A 131 4.44 -3.22 20.56
CA GLN A 131 4.52 -4.36 19.67
C GLN A 131 5.26 -3.99 18.37
N PRO A 132 6.16 -4.86 17.87
CA PRO A 132 6.89 -4.59 16.64
C PRO A 132 5.95 -4.59 15.44
N ALA A 133 6.28 -3.78 14.44
CA ALA A 133 5.65 -3.89 13.14
C ALA A 133 6.13 -5.18 12.46
N LEU A 134 5.27 -5.79 11.65
CA LEU A 134 5.52 -7.09 11.05
C LEU A 134 5.49 -6.94 9.53
N LEU A 135 6.59 -7.22 8.86
CA LEU A 135 6.65 -7.19 7.40
C LEU A 135 6.19 -8.53 6.85
N TYR A 136 5.21 -8.52 5.94
CA TYR A 136 4.67 -9.72 5.31
C TYR A 136 4.94 -9.73 3.81
N LEU A 137 5.31 -10.91 3.31
CA LEU A 137 5.25 -11.24 1.89
C LEU A 137 3.92 -11.92 1.60
N ILE A 138 3.17 -11.38 0.65
CA ILE A 138 1.85 -11.85 0.27
C ILE A 138 1.94 -12.38 -1.15
N GLN A 139 1.49 -13.62 -1.34
CA GLN A 139 1.36 -14.20 -2.67
C GLN A 139 -0.11 -14.14 -3.09
N PRO A 140 -0.49 -13.31 -4.07
CA PRO A 140 -1.84 -13.32 -4.62
C PRO A 140 -2.02 -14.61 -5.43
N GLY A 141 -2.55 -15.65 -4.79
CA GLY A 141 -2.81 -16.94 -5.42
C GLY A 141 -4.28 -17.12 -5.79
N ALA A 142 -4.55 -17.96 -6.80
CA ALA A 142 -5.90 -18.26 -7.28
C ALA A 142 -6.82 -18.95 -6.23
N PHE A 143 -6.27 -19.39 -5.10
CA PHE A 143 -6.97 -20.17 -4.06
C PHE A 143 -6.86 -19.56 -2.66
N GLY A 144 -6.57 -18.26 -2.57
CA GLY A 144 -6.34 -17.60 -1.30
C GLY A 144 -5.05 -16.79 -1.31
N ALA A 145 -5.10 -15.58 -0.77
CA ALA A 145 -3.90 -14.84 -0.44
C ALA A 145 -3.33 -15.34 0.90
N ASN A 146 -2.10 -15.83 0.89
CA ASN A 146 -1.37 -16.17 2.12
C ASN A 146 -0.28 -15.14 2.37
N ALA A 147 -0.26 -14.61 3.59
CA ALA A 147 0.79 -13.73 4.07
C ALA A 147 1.81 -14.54 4.86
N THR A 148 3.09 -14.44 4.48
CA THR A 148 4.22 -15.06 5.17
C THR A 148 5.01 -13.96 5.86
N LEU A 149 5.21 -14.08 7.18
CA LEU A 149 6.04 -13.14 7.93
C LEU A 149 7.48 -13.19 7.40
N MET A 150 8.01 -12.04 7.01
CA MET A 150 9.40 -11.89 6.58
C MET A 150 10.29 -11.53 7.77
N VAL A 151 9.92 -10.50 8.52
CA VAL A 151 10.74 -9.95 9.60
C VAL A 151 9.89 -9.15 10.60
N ASN A 152 10.32 -9.18 11.87
CA ASN A 152 9.83 -8.26 12.90
C ASN A 152 10.68 -6.99 12.85
N VAL A 153 10.04 -5.84 12.73
CA VAL A 153 10.72 -4.56 12.73
C VAL A 153 10.54 -3.93 14.10
N ASP A 154 11.62 -3.83 14.85
CA ASP A 154 11.65 -3.42 16.25
C ASP A 154 11.27 -1.92 16.37
N PRO A 155 10.22 -1.56 17.12
CA PRO A 155 9.77 -0.18 17.17
C PRO A 155 10.73 0.71 17.98
N LEU A 156 11.55 0.12 18.86
CA LEU A 156 12.51 0.81 19.72
C LEU A 156 13.87 0.94 19.05
N VAL A 157 14.29 -0.10 18.32
CA VAL A 157 15.63 -0.16 17.69
C VAL A 157 15.58 0.28 16.24
N ASP A 158 14.63 -0.22 15.46
CA ASP A 158 14.54 0.06 14.03
C ASP A 158 13.78 1.37 13.78
N PHE A 159 12.68 1.61 14.50
CA PHE A 159 11.80 2.76 14.30
C PHE A 159 11.80 3.78 15.43
N ALA A 160 12.91 4.04 16.13
CA ALA A 160 12.91 4.90 17.32
C ALA A 160 12.11 6.22 17.08
N THR A 161 10.84 6.24 17.52
CA THR A 161 9.82 7.31 17.37
C THR A 161 9.12 7.53 16.01
N GLY A 162 9.06 6.59 15.06
CA GLY A 162 8.48 6.82 13.72
C GLY A 162 7.52 5.75 13.18
N HIS A 163 6.51 6.16 12.39
CA HIS A 163 5.63 5.26 11.62
C HIS A 163 6.19 5.08 10.20
N CYS A 164 6.40 3.84 9.73
CA CYS A 164 6.88 3.62 8.36
C CYS A 164 5.79 3.84 7.33
N ALA A 165 6.13 4.54 6.25
CA ALA A 165 5.57 4.28 4.93
C ALA A 165 6.60 3.43 4.18
N ILE A 166 6.18 2.29 3.65
CA ILE A 166 7.00 1.45 2.77
C ILE A 166 6.47 1.68 1.37
N GLY A 167 7.36 2.06 0.44
CA GLY A 167 7.04 1.93 -0.97
C GLY A 167 8.24 1.42 -1.75
N TRP A 168 7.92 0.69 -2.81
CA TRP A 168 8.83 0.00 -3.70
C TRP A 168 8.86 0.67 -5.06
N ASP A 169 10.03 1.13 -5.48
CA ASP A 169 10.18 1.63 -6.84
C ASP A 169 10.64 0.49 -7.77
N ARG A 170 9.73 0.06 -8.63
CA ARG A 170 9.92 -1.00 -9.62
C ARG A 170 11.02 -0.66 -10.64
N ASN A 171 11.23 0.62 -10.95
CA ASN A 171 12.19 1.03 -11.99
C ASN A 171 13.64 0.99 -11.50
N ILE A 172 13.86 1.13 -10.20
CA ILE A 172 15.20 1.19 -9.61
C ILE A 172 15.58 -0.05 -8.79
N ASN A 173 14.66 -1.01 -8.57
CA ASN A 173 14.85 -2.12 -7.64
C ASN A 173 15.29 -1.64 -6.25
N GLN A 174 14.63 -0.59 -5.74
CA GLN A 174 14.95 -0.01 -4.44
C GLN A 174 13.68 0.12 -3.59
N MET A 175 13.86 -0.14 -2.31
CA MET A 175 12.87 0.20 -1.30
C MET A 175 13.17 1.63 -0.81
N SER A 176 12.15 2.48 -0.84
CA SER A 176 12.20 3.82 -0.28
C SER A 176 11.49 3.81 1.08
N ILE A 177 12.11 4.44 2.07
CA ILE A 177 11.55 4.59 3.41
C ILE A 177 11.60 6.07 3.82
N ASN A 178 10.46 6.61 4.25
CA ASN A 178 10.32 8.02 4.65
C ASN A 178 10.65 8.23 6.14
N ARG A 179 11.62 9.10 6.47
CA ARG A 179 12.15 9.31 7.83
C ARG A 179 11.55 10.52 8.56
N SER A 180 11.44 10.44 9.89
CA SER A 180 10.88 11.47 10.79
C SER A 180 11.64 12.81 10.84
N ILE A 181 10.86 13.87 11.16
CA ILE A 181 11.27 15.28 11.31
C ILE A 181 12.35 15.54 12.38
N ASN A 182 12.56 14.60 13.30
CA ASN A 182 13.48 14.78 14.43
C ASN A 182 14.93 14.37 14.13
N SER A 183 15.23 13.86 12.92
CA SER A 183 16.52 13.22 12.60
C SER A 183 17.55 14.13 11.90
N GLY A 184 17.29 15.43 11.72
CA GLY A 184 18.27 16.39 11.18
C GLY A 184 18.67 16.19 9.71
N SER A 185 18.16 15.15 9.04
CA SER A 185 18.30 14.89 7.61
C SER A 185 16.94 14.63 7.01
N PHE A 186 16.41 15.58 6.24
CA PHE A 186 15.22 15.40 5.44
C PHE A 186 15.54 14.47 4.25
N GLY A 187 14.67 13.49 3.96
CA GLY A 187 14.68 12.82 2.66
C GLY A 187 14.38 11.32 2.65
N LEU A 188 13.93 10.87 1.47
CA LEU A 188 13.77 9.46 1.12
C LEU A 188 15.12 8.75 1.22
N SER A 189 15.20 7.73 2.08
CA SER A 189 16.35 6.83 2.07
C SER A 189 16.09 5.69 1.10
N ARG A 190 16.97 5.55 0.11
CA ARG A 190 16.90 4.51 -0.90
C ARG A 190 17.83 3.37 -0.51
N LEU A 191 17.28 2.16 -0.36
CA LEU A 191 18.06 0.95 -0.12
C LEU A 191 18.06 0.10 -1.40
N PRO A 192 19.21 -0.16 -2.02
CA PRO A 192 19.28 -1.05 -3.17
C PRO A 192 18.93 -2.48 -2.75
N TRP A 193 17.94 -3.07 -3.40
CA TRP A 193 17.52 -4.44 -3.16
C TRP A 193 18.21 -5.38 -4.16
N SER A 194 19.36 -5.92 -3.77
CA SER A 194 19.89 -7.10 -4.46
C SER A 194 19.26 -8.34 -3.82
N ASN A 195 18.49 -9.07 -4.62
CA ASN A 195 17.91 -10.41 -4.44
C ASN A 195 18.43 -11.28 -3.24
N PRO A 196 17.55 -12.11 -2.67
CA PRO A 196 17.13 -12.02 -1.27
C PRO A 196 18.25 -12.50 -0.31
N TRP A 197 18.92 -11.57 0.37
CA TRP A 197 19.73 -11.95 1.53
C TRP A 197 18.88 -11.83 2.80
N PRO A 198 19.02 -12.78 3.76
CA PRO A 198 18.51 -12.56 5.10
C PRO A 198 19.15 -11.27 5.62
N ASN A 199 18.31 -10.35 6.07
CA ASN A 199 18.63 -9.08 6.70
C ASN A 199 20.10 -9.00 7.17
N PRO A 200 21.00 -8.25 6.49
CA PRO A 200 22.30 -7.95 7.08
C PRO A 200 22.01 -7.18 8.35
N ALA A 201 22.49 -7.68 9.49
CA ALA A 201 22.05 -7.35 10.85
C ALA A 201 22.10 -5.87 11.30
N ASN A 202 22.25 -4.89 10.41
CA ASN A 202 22.44 -3.47 10.68
C ASN A 202 21.68 -2.51 9.72
N THR A 203 20.68 -2.95 8.94
CA THR A 203 19.87 -2.02 8.12
C THR A 203 18.62 -1.56 8.86
N PHE A 204 18.67 -0.34 9.40
CA PHE A 204 17.55 0.30 10.11
C PHE A 204 16.49 0.85 9.14
N PHE A 205 15.23 0.51 9.38
CA PHE A 205 14.05 1.04 8.67
C PHE A 205 13.51 2.23 9.47
N TRP A 206 13.48 3.45 8.92
CA TRP A 206 13.04 4.64 9.69
C TRP A 206 11.79 5.26 9.09
N GLY A 207 10.75 5.43 9.91
CA GLY A 207 9.45 6.01 9.57
C GLY A 207 9.28 7.48 10.00
N ALA A 208 8.32 8.20 9.45
CA ALA A 208 7.95 9.56 9.84
C ALA A 208 6.73 9.57 10.79
N GLY A 209 6.71 10.48 11.75
CA GLY A 209 5.53 10.70 12.60
C GLY A 209 4.46 11.52 11.88
N GLY A 210 3.21 11.04 11.86
CA GLY A 210 2.05 11.85 11.48
C GLY A 210 1.63 11.83 10.00
N ALA A 211 2.28 11.03 9.15
CA ALA A 211 1.79 10.76 7.80
C ALA A 211 1.03 9.43 7.77
N ASN A 212 -0.19 9.43 7.22
CA ASN A 212 -0.77 8.20 6.70
C ASN A 212 0.18 7.66 5.61
N PHE A 213 0.28 6.34 5.50
CA PHE A 213 1.17 5.65 4.57
C PHE A 213 1.13 6.33 3.19
N GLU A 214 2.21 6.98 2.82
CA GLU A 214 2.41 7.49 1.47
C GLU A 214 2.99 6.31 0.69
N ASP A 215 2.21 5.78 -0.24
CA ASP A 215 2.72 4.84 -1.22
C ASP A 215 3.91 5.50 -1.95
N LEU A 216 5.14 5.06 -1.65
CA LEU A 216 6.34 5.59 -2.29
C LEU A 216 6.62 4.91 -3.65
N THR A 217 5.83 3.89 -4.03
CA THR A 217 5.98 3.18 -5.32
C THR A 217 5.59 4.07 -6.49
N SER A 218 4.69 5.03 -6.25
CA SER A 218 4.07 5.88 -7.26
C SER A 218 4.81 7.20 -7.51
N SER A 219 5.92 7.48 -6.80
CA SER A 219 6.48 8.84 -6.69
C SER A 219 7.62 9.20 -7.66
N VAL A 220 7.98 8.35 -8.62
CA VAL A 220 9.07 8.67 -9.56
C VAL A 220 8.61 8.60 -11.01
N TYR A 221 7.82 9.60 -11.39
CA TYR A 221 8.00 10.41 -12.61
C TYR A 221 7.45 11.82 -12.43
#